data_AF-A0A9R0DT18-F1
#
_entry.id   AF-A0A9R0DT18-F1
#
_cell.length_a   1.000
_cell.length_b   1.000
_cell.length_c   1.000
_cell.angle_alpha   90.00
_cell.angle_beta   90.00
_cell.angle_gamma   90.00
#
_symmetry.space_group_name_H-M   'P 1'
#
loop_
_entity.id
_entity.type
_entity.pdbx_description
1 polymer ?
#
loop_
_entity_poly.entity_id
_entity_poly.type
_entity_poly.pdbx_seq_one_letter_code
_entity_poly.pdbx_strand_id
1 'polypeptide(L)'
;MLRVILDKFWNEDVWLPPNTTWEDLAPGPDKAVVYNDYRHLLYPLPLALVLIVLRRTLEEYWFAPFGKSLGIKNTRSKKAPSNPKLENAYQLSPKIKHKQFFLNKDEICSLAKQLDMTERQVERWWRLRRSQDKPSTLVKFCENMWRFTFYLYNFSYGVFILWEKEWLWDIDQCYIGYPHQGLTNDIWWYYMISAAFYWALTFSQFWDVRRKDFWQMFVHHIATILLLSFSWVCNLHRIGTLVLLVHDCADIFLDAAKAAKYANYQRLCDTIFAGFTVLWIVSRLFVYPFYIIWSTSIRAPMLLPMFPAYYIFNSLLCLLLGLHMVWTWLILQVAYKAISAGQMEGDIRSSSSEISDSSHQSNHSTPNRVNNKKET
;
A
#
# COMPACT_ATOMS: atom_id res chain seq x y z
N MET A 1 5.16 1.21 38.13
CA MET A 1 4.44 1.96 37.06
C MET A 1 4.19 1.11 35.82
N LEU A 2 5.22 0.50 35.19
CA LEU A 2 5.01 -0.31 33.97
C LEU A 2 4.03 -1.49 34.14
N ARG A 3 4.14 -2.25 35.24
CA ARG A 3 3.21 -3.37 35.54
C ARG A 3 1.76 -2.90 35.65
N VAL A 4 1.49 -1.85 36.43
CA VAL A 4 0.14 -1.26 36.57
C VAL A 4 -0.45 -0.83 35.23
N ILE A 5 0.37 -0.27 34.33
CA ILE A 5 -0.07 0.10 32.98
C ILE A 5 -0.38 -1.16 32.15
N LEU A 6 0.46 -2.19 32.22
CA LEU A 6 0.25 -3.46 31.54
C LEU A 6 -0.98 -4.20 32.06
N ASP A 7 -1.19 -4.24 33.37
CA ASP A 7 -2.34 -4.89 34.00
C ASP A 7 -3.65 -4.16 33.61
N LYS A 8 -3.61 -2.83 33.55
CA LYS A 8 -4.74 -2.03 33.05
C LYS A 8 -4.98 -2.23 31.55
N PHE A 9 -3.91 -2.39 30.77
CA PHE A 9 -4.01 -2.66 29.35
C PHE A 9 -4.61 -4.04 29.09
N TRP A 10 -4.17 -5.08 29.80
CA TRP A 10 -4.62 -6.46 29.67
C TRP A 10 -5.89 -6.79 30.49
N ASN A 11 -6.70 -5.78 30.80
CA ASN A 11 -7.95 -6.00 31.52
C ASN A 11 -8.90 -6.90 30.69
N GLU A 12 -9.39 -7.96 31.31
CA GLU A 12 -10.26 -8.98 30.70
C GLU A 12 -11.55 -8.38 30.15
N ASP A 13 -12.17 -7.42 30.85
CA ASP A 13 -13.40 -6.74 30.43
C ASP A 13 -13.25 -5.97 29.11
N VAL A 14 -12.02 -5.65 28.72
CA VAL A 14 -11.72 -4.93 27.47
C VAL A 14 -11.50 -5.90 26.32
N TRP A 15 -10.78 -7.00 26.56
CA TRP A 15 -10.25 -7.87 25.50
C TRP A 15 -11.03 -9.16 25.29
N LEU A 16 -11.77 -9.62 26.30
CA LEU A 16 -12.39 -10.92 26.31
C LEU A 16 -13.92 -10.79 26.37
N PRO A 17 -14.65 -11.79 25.83
CA PRO A 17 -16.09 -11.87 26.04
C PRO A 17 -16.42 -12.11 27.52
N PRO A 18 -17.64 -11.76 27.97
CA PRO A 18 -18.11 -12.04 29.32
C PRO A 18 -17.92 -13.50 29.71
N ASN A 19 -17.52 -13.74 30.95
CA ASN A 19 -17.26 -15.08 31.52
C ASN A 19 -16.07 -15.84 30.91
N THR A 20 -15.12 -15.14 30.28
CA THR A 20 -13.86 -15.73 29.81
C THR A 20 -12.67 -14.98 30.40
N THR A 21 -11.68 -15.72 30.90
CA THR A 21 -10.45 -15.18 31.48
C THR A 21 -9.24 -15.50 30.60
N TRP A 22 -8.11 -14.83 30.84
CA TRP A 22 -6.87 -15.18 30.14
C TRP A 22 -6.38 -16.58 30.48
N GLU A 23 -6.71 -17.11 31.65
CA GLU A 23 -6.37 -18.48 32.06
C GLU A 23 -7.13 -19.54 31.24
N ASP A 24 -8.37 -19.24 30.83
CA ASP A 24 -9.17 -20.11 29.98
C ASP A 24 -8.52 -20.33 28.61
N LEU A 25 -7.88 -19.28 28.10
CA LEU A 25 -7.22 -19.23 26.79
C LEU A 25 -5.70 -19.48 26.86
N ALA A 26 -5.13 -19.64 28.06
CA ALA A 26 -3.71 -19.86 28.22
C ALA A 26 -3.29 -21.23 27.64
N PRO A 27 -2.09 -21.33 27.04
CA PRO A 27 -1.60 -22.60 26.51
C PRO A 27 -1.35 -23.60 27.65
N GLY A 28 -1.88 -24.82 27.50
CA GLY A 28 -1.73 -25.89 28.49
C GLY A 28 -2.00 -27.28 27.87
N PRO A 29 -1.35 -28.35 28.37
CA PRO A 29 -1.54 -29.72 27.87
C PRO A 29 -2.93 -30.29 28.18
N ASP A 30 -3.66 -29.65 29.09
CA ASP A 30 -5.01 -29.95 29.54
C ASP A 30 -6.11 -29.30 28.67
N LYS A 31 -5.72 -28.42 27.73
CA LYS A 31 -6.68 -27.69 26.89
C LYS A 31 -7.12 -28.55 25.70
N ALA A 32 -8.42 -28.50 25.40
CA ALA A 32 -9.02 -29.22 24.28
C ALA A 32 -8.51 -28.74 22.91
N VAL A 33 -8.07 -27.49 22.83
CA VAL A 33 -7.54 -26.87 21.60
C VAL A 33 -6.36 -25.97 21.91
N VAL A 34 -5.52 -25.74 20.90
CA VAL A 34 -4.43 -24.75 20.97
C VAL A 34 -5.01 -23.37 20.69
N TYR A 35 -4.83 -22.42 21.60
CA TYR A 35 -5.30 -21.04 21.48
C TYR A 35 -4.23 -20.10 20.91
N ASN A 36 -4.65 -18.91 20.48
CA ASN A 36 -3.70 -17.88 20.08
C ASN A 36 -3.00 -17.29 21.31
N ASP A 37 -1.67 -17.28 21.30
CA ASP A 37 -0.87 -16.53 22.27
C ASP A 37 -0.52 -15.14 21.69
N TYR A 38 -0.73 -14.08 22.47
CA TYR A 38 -0.33 -12.71 22.11
C TYR A 38 1.18 -12.58 21.90
N ARG A 39 1.99 -13.44 22.54
CA ARG A 39 3.45 -13.49 22.37
C ARG A 39 3.84 -13.87 20.94
N HIS A 40 2.96 -14.55 20.21
CA HIS A 40 3.19 -14.85 18.80
C HIS A 40 3.38 -13.59 17.96
N LEU A 41 2.80 -12.45 18.36
CA LEU A 41 2.96 -11.16 17.67
C LEU A 41 4.40 -10.60 17.69
N LEU A 42 5.30 -11.21 18.48
CA LEU A 42 6.73 -10.88 18.45
C LEU A 42 7.48 -11.58 17.31
N TYR A 43 7.01 -12.72 16.81
CA TYR A 43 7.66 -13.49 15.72
C TYR A 43 7.68 -12.77 14.37
N PRO A 44 6.63 -12.00 13.98
CA PRO A 44 6.66 -11.21 12.77
C PRO A 44 7.83 -10.21 12.67
N LEU A 45 8.36 -9.70 13.78
CA LEU A 45 9.43 -8.70 13.79
C LEU A 45 10.78 -9.25 13.27
N PRO A 46 11.36 -10.34 13.81
CA PRO A 46 12.55 -10.95 13.23
C PRO A 46 12.27 -11.51 11.84
N LEU A 47 11.08 -12.06 11.59
CA LEU A 47 10.70 -12.55 10.26
C LEU A 47 10.64 -11.41 9.23
N ALA A 48 10.24 -10.21 9.62
CA ALA A 48 10.27 -9.02 8.76
C ALA A 48 11.70 -8.66 8.35
N LEU A 49 12.68 -8.79 9.25
CA LEU A 49 14.10 -8.59 8.91
C LEU A 49 14.57 -9.63 7.89
N VAL A 50 14.18 -10.89 8.07
CA VAL A 50 14.45 -11.96 7.09
C VAL A 50 13.84 -11.63 5.73
N LEU A 51 12.58 -11.17 5.69
CA LEU A 51 11.91 -10.76 4.45
C LEU A 51 12.59 -9.55 3.80
N ILE A 52 13.12 -8.60 4.57
CA ILE A 52 13.90 -7.47 4.03
C ILE A 52 15.21 -7.97 3.39
N VAL A 53 15.92 -8.90 4.04
CA VAL A 53 17.13 -9.49 3.46
C VAL A 53 16.80 -10.29 2.20
N LEU A 54 15.73 -11.10 2.23
CA LEU A 54 15.25 -11.86 1.08
C LEU A 54 14.83 -10.95 -0.09
N ARG A 55 14.17 -9.84 0.21
CA ARG A 55 13.85 -8.81 -0.79
C ARG A 55 15.13 -8.34 -1.48
N ARG A 56 16.16 -7.99 -0.72
CA ARG A 56 17.43 -7.49 -1.28
C ARG A 56 18.11 -8.52 -2.16
N THR A 57 18.15 -9.78 -1.74
CA THR A 57 18.77 -10.86 -2.53
C THR A 57 18.00 -11.09 -3.83
N LEU A 58 16.66 -11.18 -3.78
CA LEU A 58 15.86 -11.36 -4.99
C LEU A 58 15.91 -10.15 -5.92
N GLU A 59 15.90 -8.93 -5.38
CA GLU A 59 16.07 -7.71 -6.18
C GLU A 59 17.38 -7.72 -6.96
N GLU A 60 18.49 -8.09 -6.32
CA GLU A 60 19.83 -8.05 -6.92
C GLU A 60 20.08 -9.21 -7.88
N TYR A 61 19.73 -10.44 -7.49
CA TYR A 61 20.10 -11.65 -8.23
C TYR A 61 19.05 -12.11 -9.24
N TRP A 62 17.77 -11.77 -9.05
CA TRP A 62 16.67 -12.32 -9.87
C TRP A 62 15.92 -11.22 -10.62
N PHE A 63 15.33 -10.26 -9.89
CA PHE A 63 14.46 -9.25 -10.49
C PHE A 63 15.20 -8.23 -11.34
N ALA A 64 16.37 -7.74 -10.91
CA ALA A 64 17.14 -6.77 -11.69
C ALA A 64 17.72 -7.38 -12.98
N PRO A 65 18.32 -8.60 -12.98
CA PRO A 65 18.72 -9.28 -14.21
C PRO A 65 17.54 -9.53 -15.15
N PHE A 66 16.41 -10.00 -14.62
CA PHE A 66 15.19 -10.21 -15.40
C PHE A 66 14.65 -8.91 -16.01
N GLY A 67 14.60 -7.81 -15.24
CA GLY A 67 14.20 -6.51 -15.76
C GLY A 67 15.14 -6.01 -16.87
N LYS A 68 16.45 -6.24 -16.74
CA LYS A 68 17.42 -5.92 -17.80
C LYS A 68 17.22 -6.77 -19.05
N SER A 69 16.90 -8.07 -18.93
CA SER A 69 16.61 -8.92 -20.08
C SER A 69 15.33 -8.51 -20.82
N LEU A 70 14.37 -7.89 -20.12
CA LEU A 70 13.20 -7.25 -20.73
C LEU A 70 13.51 -5.88 -21.39
N GLY A 71 14.77 -5.44 -21.40
CA GLY A 71 15.18 -4.18 -22.00
C GLY A 71 14.98 -2.94 -21.12
N ILE A 72 14.68 -3.11 -19.82
CA ILE A 72 14.54 -1.99 -18.89
C ILE A 72 15.92 -1.39 -18.60
N LYS A 73 16.18 -0.20 -19.17
CA LYS A 73 17.42 0.53 -18.93
C LYS A 73 17.49 1.01 -17.49
N ASN A 74 18.63 0.80 -16.83
CA ASN A 74 18.92 1.41 -15.53
C ASN A 74 19.35 2.88 -15.69
N THR A 75 18.50 3.69 -16.33
CA THR A 75 18.79 5.10 -16.58
C THR A 75 18.62 5.86 -15.26
N ARG A 76 19.73 6.08 -14.54
CA ARG A 76 19.77 7.04 -13.44
C ARG A 76 19.87 8.46 -14.03
N SER A 77 19.22 9.42 -13.36
CA SER A 77 19.35 10.82 -13.77
C SER A 77 20.81 11.28 -13.67
N LYS A 78 21.23 12.18 -14.56
CA LYS A 78 22.59 12.75 -14.53
C LYS A 78 22.83 13.41 -13.18
N LYS A 79 24.01 13.15 -12.60
CA LYS A 79 24.45 13.81 -11.36
C LYS A 79 24.54 15.31 -11.58
N ALA A 80 24.12 16.06 -10.57
CA ALA A 80 24.16 17.51 -10.58
C ALA A 80 25.63 17.90 -10.32
N PRO A 81 26.13 18.97 -10.95
CA PRO A 81 27.47 19.48 -10.65
C PRO A 81 27.64 19.68 -9.14
N SER A 82 28.78 19.28 -8.58
CA SER A 82 29.02 19.45 -7.15
C SER A 82 29.04 20.94 -6.79
N ASN A 83 28.09 21.40 -5.98
CA ASN A 83 28.03 22.76 -5.46
C ASN A 83 27.50 22.73 -4.02
N PRO A 84 28.38 22.88 -3.01
CA PRO A 84 28.00 22.77 -1.60
C PRO A 84 26.94 23.78 -1.15
N LYS A 85 26.97 25.01 -1.69
CA LYS A 85 25.99 26.05 -1.34
C LYS A 85 24.61 25.73 -1.91
N LEU A 86 24.54 25.23 -3.15
CA LEU A 86 23.28 24.77 -3.74
C LEU A 86 22.73 23.54 -3.03
N GLU A 87 23.59 22.60 -2.61
CA GLU A 87 23.17 21.42 -1.83
C GLU A 87 22.67 21.81 -0.44
N ASN A 88 23.36 22.73 0.26
CA ASN A 88 22.90 23.26 1.55
C ASN A 88 21.56 23.98 1.41
N ALA A 89 21.40 24.82 0.38
CA ALA A 89 20.13 25.48 0.09
C ALA A 89 19.02 24.46 -0.25
N TYR A 90 19.35 23.39 -0.99
CA TYR A 90 18.41 22.31 -1.30
C TYR A 90 17.99 21.53 -0.06
N GLN A 91 18.90 21.28 0.88
CA GLN A 91 18.61 20.59 2.13
C GLN A 91 17.80 21.44 3.12
N LEU A 92 18.07 22.75 3.17
CA LEU A 92 17.35 23.72 3.99
C LEU A 92 15.98 24.09 3.41
N SER A 93 15.80 23.94 2.09
CA SER A 93 14.53 24.20 1.45
C SER A 93 13.44 23.26 2.01
N PRO A 94 12.32 23.80 2.52
CA PRO A 94 11.26 22.97 3.04
C PRO A 94 10.74 22.08 1.92
N LYS A 95 10.83 20.75 2.08
CA LYS A 95 10.19 19.75 1.20
C LYS A 95 8.66 19.80 1.26
N ILE A 96 8.09 20.90 1.75
CA ILE A 96 6.73 21.03 2.25
C ILE A 96 5.87 21.75 1.21
N LYS A 97 4.87 21.01 0.74
CA LYS A 97 3.72 21.39 -0.10
C LYS A 97 4.00 21.52 -1.61
N HIS A 98 3.29 20.65 -2.33
CA HIS A 98 3.21 20.38 -3.76
C HIS A 98 2.99 21.59 -4.71
N LYS A 99 3.07 22.84 -4.26
CA LYS A 99 2.91 24.05 -5.08
C LYS A 99 4.14 24.95 -5.15
N GLN A 100 5.09 24.85 -4.23
CA GLN A 100 6.36 25.60 -4.30
C GLN A 100 7.43 24.72 -4.96
N PHE A 101 7.19 24.39 -6.23
CA PHE A 101 7.98 23.43 -6.99
C PHE A 101 9.28 24.01 -7.56
N PHE A 102 9.49 25.30 -7.37
CA PHE A 102 10.70 26.05 -7.66
C PHE A 102 10.93 26.96 -6.45
N LEU A 103 12.20 27.21 -6.12
CA LEU A 103 12.57 28.39 -5.33
C LEU A 103 11.77 29.58 -5.83
N ASN A 104 11.29 30.45 -4.93
CA ASN A 104 10.69 31.70 -5.35
C ASN A 104 11.68 32.46 -6.24
N LYS A 105 11.21 33.23 -7.22
CA LYS A 105 12.09 33.97 -8.13
C LYS A 105 13.15 34.78 -7.37
N ASP A 106 12.77 35.38 -6.24
CA ASP A 106 13.68 36.15 -5.39
C ASP A 106 14.78 35.29 -4.76
N GLU A 107 14.46 34.05 -4.38
CA GLU A 107 15.45 33.11 -3.85
C GLU A 107 16.40 32.65 -4.97
N ILE A 108 15.89 32.35 -6.17
CA ILE A 108 16.72 32.02 -7.34
C ILE A 108 17.67 33.17 -7.67
N CYS A 109 17.16 34.41 -7.71
CA CYS A 109 17.96 35.61 -7.93
C CYS A 109 19.04 35.79 -6.86
N SER A 110 18.70 35.56 -5.58
CA SER A 110 19.65 35.67 -4.47
C SER A 110 20.78 34.63 -4.58
N LEU A 111 20.44 33.39 -4.90
CA LEU A 111 21.40 32.29 -5.07
C LEU A 111 22.26 32.49 -6.32
N ALA A 112 21.66 32.95 -7.42
CA ALA A 112 22.36 33.32 -8.66
C ALA A 112 23.43 34.37 -8.38
N LYS A 113 23.09 35.44 -7.65
CA LYS A 113 24.04 36.50 -7.24
C LYS A 113 25.13 36.00 -6.30
N GLN A 114 24.79 35.15 -5.32
CA GLN A 114 25.77 34.61 -4.35
C GLN A 114 26.79 33.64 -4.97
N LEU A 115 26.43 33.02 -6.09
CA LEU A 115 27.21 31.97 -6.75
C LEU A 115 27.87 32.42 -8.06
N ASP A 116 27.65 33.68 -8.46
CA ASP A 116 28.03 34.19 -9.79
C ASP A 116 27.53 33.26 -10.91
N MET A 117 26.30 32.78 -10.76
CA MET A 117 25.62 31.88 -11.70
C MET A 117 24.42 32.60 -12.31
N THR A 118 24.07 32.23 -13.54
CA THR A 118 22.79 32.66 -14.12
C THR A 118 21.62 31.95 -13.43
N GLU A 119 20.47 32.62 -13.33
CA GLU A 119 19.22 32.03 -12.80
C GLU A 119 18.91 30.67 -13.46
N ARG A 120 19.08 30.59 -14.79
CA ARG A 120 18.87 29.36 -15.57
C ARG A 120 19.81 28.22 -15.15
N GLN A 121 21.06 28.51 -14.77
CA GLN A 121 21.98 27.48 -14.29
C GLN A 121 21.55 26.97 -12.91
N VAL A 122 21.09 27.85 -12.01
CA VAL A 122 20.53 27.47 -10.70
C VAL A 122 19.28 26.62 -10.88
N GLU A 123 18.34 27.03 -11.74
CA GLU A 123 17.14 26.25 -12.07
C GLU A 123 17.46 24.88 -12.67
N ARG A 124 18.44 24.82 -13.57
CA ARG A 124 18.88 23.56 -14.20
C ARG A 124 19.51 22.64 -13.18
N TRP A 125 20.37 23.17 -12.30
CA TRP A 125 20.94 22.40 -11.19
C TRP A 125 19.84 21.83 -10.29
N TRP A 126 18.86 22.66 -9.91
CA TRP A 126 17.74 22.25 -9.06
C TRP A 126 16.86 21.19 -9.72
N ARG A 127 16.62 21.29 -11.03
CA ARG A 127 15.91 20.25 -11.81
C ARG A 127 16.70 18.94 -11.82
N LEU A 128 18.01 18.99 -12.09
CA LEU A 128 18.89 17.81 -12.13
C LEU A 128 19.00 17.13 -10.77
N ARG A 129 19.18 17.91 -9.70
CA ARG A 129 19.30 17.40 -8.32
C ARG A 129 18.03 16.69 -7.88
N ARG A 130 16.86 17.25 -8.18
CA ARG A 130 15.55 16.61 -7.94
C ARG A 130 15.35 15.35 -8.75
N SER A 131 15.78 15.32 -10.01
CA SER A 131 15.65 14.11 -10.82
C SER A 131 16.57 12.98 -10.35
N GLN A 132 17.63 13.27 -9.58
CA GLN A 132 18.44 12.24 -8.91
C GLN A 132 17.72 11.59 -7.72
N ASP A 133 16.85 12.31 -7.03
CA ASP A 133 16.05 11.74 -5.92
C ASP A 133 14.94 10.81 -6.44
N LYS A 134 14.68 10.80 -7.76
CA LYS A 134 13.69 9.90 -8.37
C LYS A 134 14.33 8.52 -8.59
N PRO A 135 13.68 7.43 -8.16
CA PRO A 135 14.17 6.08 -8.37
C PRO A 135 14.09 5.74 -9.86
N SER A 136 15.05 4.94 -10.33
CA SER A 136 15.05 4.48 -11.72
C SER A 136 13.85 3.55 -11.98
N THR A 137 13.46 3.43 -13.25
CA THR A 137 12.39 2.52 -13.68
C THR A 137 12.67 1.08 -13.27
N LEU A 138 13.95 0.66 -13.32
CA LEU A 138 14.36 -0.67 -12.89
C LEU A 138 14.11 -0.90 -11.38
N VAL A 139 14.41 0.09 -10.53
CA VAL A 139 14.14 -0.01 -9.08
C VAL A 139 12.63 -0.17 -8.84
N LYS A 140 11.81 0.65 -9.50
CA LYS A 140 10.34 0.52 -9.40
C LYS A 140 9.87 -0.84 -9.89
N PHE A 141 10.41 -1.35 -11.00
CA PHE A 141 10.08 -2.68 -11.51
C PHE A 141 10.40 -3.76 -10.47
N CYS A 142 11.60 -3.76 -9.89
CA CYS A 142 12.01 -4.74 -8.88
C CYS A 142 11.13 -4.66 -7.61
N GLU A 143 10.79 -3.45 -7.15
CA GLU A 143 9.86 -3.26 -6.02
C GLU A 143 8.47 -3.85 -6.27
N ASN A 144 7.95 -3.76 -7.50
CA ASN A 144 6.64 -4.35 -7.83
C ASN A 144 6.75 -5.86 -8.04
N MET A 145 7.85 -6.36 -8.62
CA MET A 145 8.09 -7.80 -8.73
C MET A 145 8.19 -8.47 -7.37
N TRP A 146 8.87 -7.85 -6.39
CA TRP A 146 8.92 -8.35 -5.02
C TRP A 146 7.52 -8.50 -4.40
N ARG A 147 6.70 -7.44 -4.48
CA ARG A 147 5.33 -7.46 -3.95
C ARG A 147 4.46 -8.48 -4.69
N PHE A 148 4.53 -8.50 -6.02
CA PHE A 148 3.85 -9.48 -6.86
C PHE A 148 4.19 -10.92 -6.45
N THR A 149 5.47 -11.26 -6.32
CA THR A 149 5.90 -12.61 -5.92
C THR A 149 5.40 -12.97 -4.52
N PHE A 150 5.46 -12.03 -3.57
CA PHE A 150 4.95 -12.25 -2.23
C PHE A 150 3.43 -12.47 -2.23
N TYR A 151 2.64 -11.58 -2.83
CA TYR A 151 1.18 -11.69 -2.86
C TYR A 151 0.73 -12.93 -3.60
N LEU A 152 1.40 -13.30 -4.70
CA LEU A 152 1.11 -14.54 -5.41
C LEU A 152 1.32 -15.76 -4.51
N TYR A 153 2.47 -15.84 -3.84
CA TYR A 153 2.76 -16.92 -2.91
C TYR A 153 1.75 -16.96 -1.75
N ASN A 154 1.52 -15.82 -1.09
CA ASN A 154 0.67 -15.72 0.10
C ASN A 154 -0.78 -16.05 -0.22
N PHE A 155 -1.31 -15.54 -1.35
CA PHE A 155 -2.65 -15.85 -1.81
C PHE A 155 -2.79 -17.33 -2.19
N SER A 156 -1.84 -17.90 -2.94
CA SER A 156 -1.88 -19.33 -3.29
C SER A 156 -1.82 -20.22 -2.05
N TYR A 157 -0.96 -19.89 -1.08
CA TYR A 157 -0.88 -20.59 0.19
C TYR A 157 -2.19 -20.44 1.00
N GLY A 158 -2.74 -19.24 1.06
CA GLY A 158 -4.02 -18.94 1.71
C GLY A 158 -5.18 -19.74 1.12
N VAL A 159 -5.32 -19.78 -0.21
CA VAL A 159 -6.33 -20.61 -0.89
C VAL A 159 -6.13 -22.08 -0.55
N PHE A 160 -4.90 -22.57 -0.64
CA PHE A 160 -4.59 -23.99 -0.38
C PHE A 160 -5.00 -24.43 1.03
N ILE A 161 -4.61 -23.68 2.06
CA ILE A 161 -4.89 -24.07 3.46
C ILE A 161 -6.34 -23.81 3.86
N LEU A 162 -6.98 -22.78 3.29
CA LEU A 162 -8.37 -22.43 3.63
C LEU A 162 -9.39 -23.27 2.88
N TRP A 163 -9.00 -23.93 1.79
CA TRP A 163 -9.92 -24.73 0.97
C TRP A 163 -10.67 -25.80 1.77
N GLU A 164 -9.96 -26.45 2.69
CA GLU A 164 -10.50 -27.51 3.57
C GLU A 164 -11.19 -26.95 4.81
N LYS A 165 -11.16 -25.62 5.04
CA LYS A 165 -11.75 -25.01 6.23
C LYS A 165 -13.17 -24.54 5.93
N GLU A 166 -14.11 -24.92 6.78
CA GLU A 166 -15.54 -24.62 6.58
C GLU A 166 -15.82 -23.11 6.51
N TRP A 167 -15.07 -22.30 7.26
CA TRP A 167 -15.28 -20.85 7.29
C TRP A 167 -14.88 -20.11 6.01
N LEU A 168 -14.19 -20.77 5.07
CA LEU A 168 -14.01 -20.21 3.72
C LEU A 168 -15.35 -20.18 2.95
N TRP A 169 -16.18 -21.19 3.17
CA TRP A 169 -17.42 -21.42 2.44
C TRP A 169 -18.65 -20.87 3.17
N ASP A 170 -18.62 -20.92 4.50
CA ASP A 170 -19.67 -20.39 5.37
C ASP A 170 -19.08 -19.49 6.45
N ILE A 171 -19.27 -18.18 6.30
CA ILE A 171 -18.73 -17.18 7.22
C ILE A 171 -19.26 -17.32 8.65
N ASP A 172 -20.42 -17.94 8.88
CA ASP A 172 -20.95 -18.14 10.24
C ASP A 172 -20.04 -19.08 11.06
N GLN A 173 -19.32 -19.98 10.39
CA GLN A 173 -18.31 -20.85 11.01
C GLN A 173 -17.12 -20.06 11.58
N CYS A 174 -16.97 -18.76 11.26
CA CYS A 174 -16.02 -17.90 11.95
C CYS A 174 -16.39 -17.65 13.43
N TYR A 175 -17.66 -17.82 13.81
CA TYR A 175 -18.16 -17.50 15.15
C TYR A 175 -18.57 -18.75 15.94
N ILE A 176 -18.88 -19.85 15.27
CA ILE A 176 -19.26 -21.10 15.93
C ILE A 176 -18.09 -21.61 16.78
N GLY A 177 -18.40 -21.91 18.04
CA GLY A 177 -17.42 -22.37 19.04
C GLY A 177 -16.47 -21.28 19.54
N TYR A 178 -16.70 -20.00 19.22
CA TYR A 178 -15.90 -18.91 19.78
C TYR A 178 -16.12 -18.77 21.30
N PRO A 179 -15.07 -18.50 22.11
CA PRO A 179 -13.66 -18.27 21.74
C PRO A 179 -12.81 -19.55 21.65
N HIS A 180 -13.40 -20.73 21.81
CA HIS A 180 -12.75 -22.06 21.83
C HIS A 180 -12.46 -22.63 20.43
N GLN A 181 -11.84 -21.81 19.59
CA GLN A 181 -11.46 -22.16 18.22
C GLN A 181 -9.99 -22.57 18.17
N GLY A 182 -9.72 -23.83 17.82
CA GLY A 182 -8.36 -24.34 17.75
C GLY A 182 -7.55 -23.75 16.60
N LEU A 183 -6.37 -23.24 16.94
CA LEU A 183 -5.36 -22.78 16.00
C LEU A 183 -4.59 -23.97 15.42
N THR A 184 -4.51 -24.02 14.10
CA THR A 184 -3.71 -25.02 13.38
C THR A 184 -2.40 -24.39 12.86
N ASN A 185 -1.35 -25.20 12.71
CA ASN A 185 -0.01 -24.71 12.35
C ASN A 185 0.05 -24.01 10.98
N ASP A 186 -0.74 -24.47 10.01
CA ASP A 186 -0.92 -23.88 8.69
C ASP A 186 -1.43 -22.43 8.77
N ILE A 187 -2.45 -22.19 9.61
CA ILE A 187 -3.01 -20.86 9.87
C ILE A 187 -1.98 -19.99 10.56
N TRP A 188 -1.26 -20.53 11.55
CA TRP A 188 -0.22 -19.78 12.25
C TRP A 188 0.83 -19.25 11.28
N TRP A 189 1.39 -20.10 10.40
CA TRP A 189 2.37 -19.67 9.41
C TRP A 189 1.82 -18.65 8.43
N TYR A 190 0.60 -18.84 7.94
CA TYR A 190 -0.06 -17.88 7.05
C TYR A 190 -0.15 -16.50 7.70
N TYR A 191 -0.58 -16.47 8.96
CA TYR A 191 -0.79 -15.25 9.72
C TYR A 191 0.53 -14.55 10.06
N MET A 192 1.53 -15.31 10.53
CA MET A 192 2.83 -14.77 10.93
C MET A 192 3.63 -14.25 9.73
N ILE A 193 3.62 -14.96 8.60
CA ILE A 193 4.27 -14.52 7.35
C ILE A 193 3.59 -13.25 6.83
N SER A 194 2.25 -13.21 6.80
CA SER A 194 1.49 -12.03 6.39
C SER A 194 1.82 -10.82 7.27
N ALA A 195 1.77 -10.98 8.60
CA ALA A 195 2.12 -9.92 9.54
C ALA A 195 3.58 -9.44 9.37
N ALA A 196 4.52 -10.36 9.17
CA ALA A 196 5.92 -10.03 8.95
C ALA A 196 6.13 -9.20 7.68
N PHE A 197 5.37 -9.50 6.62
CA PHE A 197 5.44 -8.74 5.39
C PHE A 197 4.95 -7.29 5.57
N TYR A 198 3.84 -7.07 6.27
CA TYR A 198 3.38 -5.70 6.57
C TYR A 198 4.34 -4.94 7.49
N TRP A 199 4.98 -5.61 8.45
CA TRP A 199 6.08 -5.02 9.22
C TRP A 199 7.28 -4.66 8.33
N ALA A 200 7.68 -5.56 7.43
CA ALA A 200 8.77 -5.33 6.49
C ALA A 200 8.48 -4.12 5.58
N LEU A 201 7.25 -4.00 5.06
CA LEU A 201 6.81 -2.85 4.27
C LEU A 201 6.80 -1.55 5.09
N THR A 202 6.33 -1.61 6.35
CA THR A 202 6.31 -0.45 7.24
C THR A 202 7.71 0.08 7.52
N PHE A 203 8.66 -0.80 7.81
CA PHE A 203 10.05 -0.41 8.02
C PHE A 203 10.69 0.07 6.72
N SER A 204 10.58 -0.70 5.63
CA SER A 204 11.24 -0.35 4.36
C SER A 204 10.73 0.96 3.78
N GLN A 205 9.47 1.32 4.02
CA GLN A 205 8.85 2.54 3.51
C GLN A 205 9.57 3.84 3.94
N PHE A 206 10.32 3.85 5.05
CA PHE A 206 11.12 5.01 5.45
C PHE A 206 12.42 5.18 4.67
N TRP A 207 12.95 4.09 4.11
CA TRP A 207 14.14 4.10 3.23
C TRP A 207 13.77 4.07 1.75
N ASP A 208 12.60 3.56 1.41
CA ASP A 208 12.05 3.57 0.06
C ASP A 208 11.67 5.02 -0.34
N VAL A 209 11.59 5.27 -1.65
CA VAL A 209 11.31 6.62 -2.13
C VAL A 209 9.91 7.06 -1.73
N ARG A 210 9.83 8.20 -1.03
CA ARG A 210 8.57 8.81 -0.61
C ARG A 210 7.68 9.16 -1.83
N ARG A 211 6.55 8.48 -1.95
CA ARG A 211 5.52 8.70 -2.97
C ARG A 211 4.46 9.68 -2.47
N LYS A 212 3.57 10.14 -3.36
CA LYS A 212 2.52 11.13 -3.04
C LYS A 212 1.48 10.58 -2.04
N ASP A 213 1.27 9.28 -2.06
CA ASP A 213 0.39 8.47 -1.22
C ASP A 213 1.08 7.94 0.05
N PHE A 214 2.28 8.43 0.39
CA PHE A 214 3.07 7.94 1.52
C PHE A 214 2.27 7.86 2.84
N TRP A 215 1.57 8.94 3.21
CA TRP A 215 0.82 8.95 4.48
C TRP A 215 -0.39 8.03 4.46
N GLN A 216 -1.06 7.90 3.30
CA GLN A 216 -2.19 6.98 3.15
C GLN A 216 -1.72 5.53 3.29
N MET A 217 -0.62 5.16 2.63
CA MET A 217 -0.01 3.83 2.75
C MET A 217 0.56 3.55 4.14
N PHE A 218 1.12 4.56 4.81
CA PHE A 218 1.61 4.39 6.18
C PHE A 218 0.45 4.14 7.16
N VAL A 219 -0.60 4.94 7.10
CA VAL A 219 -1.82 4.73 7.91
C VAL A 219 -2.44 3.37 7.62
N HIS A 220 -2.47 2.97 6.34
CA HIS A 220 -2.91 1.64 5.93
C HIS A 220 -2.10 0.54 6.62
N HIS A 221 -0.77 0.54 6.50
CA HIS A 221 0.07 -0.51 7.09
C HIS A 221 -0.09 -0.60 8.61
N ILE A 222 -0.18 0.55 9.30
CA ILE A 222 -0.45 0.56 10.75
C ILE A 222 -1.83 -0.03 11.03
N ALA A 223 -2.85 0.34 10.27
CA ALA A 223 -4.19 -0.23 10.41
C ALA A 223 -4.21 -1.74 10.16
N THR A 224 -3.53 -2.27 9.12
CA THR A 224 -3.44 -3.71 8.85
C THR A 224 -2.67 -4.45 9.94
N ILE A 225 -1.56 -3.91 10.44
CA ILE A 225 -0.82 -4.50 11.58
C ILE A 225 -1.69 -4.55 12.84
N LEU A 226 -2.42 -3.48 13.12
CA LEU A 226 -3.37 -3.44 14.24
C LEU A 226 -4.51 -4.45 14.04
N LEU A 227 -5.11 -4.54 12.85
CA LEU A 227 -6.15 -5.52 12.54
C LEU A 227 -5.66 -6.96 12.75
N LEU A 228 -4.46 -7.28 12.26
CA LEU A 228 -3.83 -8.58 12.47
C LEU A 228 -3.57 -8.85 13.96
N SER A 229 -3.10 -7.84 14.69
CA SER A 229 -2.82 -7.96 16.13
C SER A 229 -4.10 -8.17 16.95
N PHE A 230 -5.12 -7.34 16.73
CA PHE A 230 -6.40 -7.42 17.45
C PHE A 230 -7.13 -8.73 17.16
N SER A 231 -7.22 -9.13 15.88
CA SER A 231 -7.90 -10.39 15.57
C SER A 231 -7.11 -11.62 16.03
N TRP A 232 -5.77 -11.53 16.14
CA TRP A 232 -5.00 -12.59 16.77
C TRP A 232 -5.27 -12.70 18.28
N VAL A 233 -5.12 -11.58 19.01
CA VAL A 233 -5.29 -11.52 20.47
C VAL A 233 -6.71 -11.89 20.90
N CYS A 234 -7.71 -11.47 20.13
CA CYS A 234 -9.12 -11.75 20.43
C CYS A 234 -9.60 -13.11 19.90
N ASN A 235 -8.72 -14.02 19.47
CA ASN A 235 -9.09 -15.31 18.84
C ASN A 235 -10.02 -15.21 17.62
N LEU A 236 -9.97 -14.09 16.89
CA LEU A 236 -10.71 -13.85 15.64
C LEU A 236 -9.86 -14.19 14.41
N HIS A 237 -8.97 -15.19 14.51
CA HIS A 237 -8.05 -15.54 13.42
C HIS A 237 -8.80 -16.05 12.17
N ARG A 238 -9.94 -16.74 12.33
CA ARG A 238 -10.77 -17.24 11.21
C ARG A 238 -11.21 -16.10 10.28
N ILE A 239 -11.85 -15.06 10.83
CA ILE A 239 -12.22 -13.88 10.03
C ILE A 239 -10.99 -13.13 9.51
N GLY A 240 -9.91 -13.07 10.30
CA GLY A 240 -8.64 -12.47 9.87
C GLY A 240 -8.06 -13.14 8.62
N THR A 241 -8.14 -14.47 8.53
CA THR A 241 -7.67 -15.21 7.33
C THR A 241 -8.50 -14.91 6.08
N LEU A 242 -9.82 -14.71 6.22
CA LEU A 242 -10.70 -14.30 5.12
C LEU A 242 -10.39 -12.87 4.66
N VAL A 243 -10.16 -11.96 5.61
CA VAL A 243 -9.72 -10.59 5.30
C VAL A 243 -8.43 -10.63 4.48
N LEU A 244 -7.39 -11.34 4.96
CA LEU A 244 -6.13 -11.48 4.22
C LEU A 244 -6.35 -12.02 2.79
N LEU A 245 -7.13 -13.10 2.66
CA LEU A 245 -7.37 -13.75 1.36
C LEU A 245 -8.06 -12.83 0.36
N VAL A 246 -9.13 -12.15 0.77
CA VAL A 246 -9.86 -11.19 -0.07
C VAL A 246 -8.97 -10.00 -0.44
N HIS A 247 -7.99 -9.65 0.42
CA HIS A 247 -7.12 -8.53 0.15
C HIS A 247 -6.01 -8.83 -0.85
N ASP A 248 -5.36 -9.98 -0.74
CA ASP A 248 -4.18 -10.26 -1.56
C ASP A 248 -4.52 -10.51 -3.04
N CYS A 249 -5.75 -10.94 -3.36
CA CYS A 249 -6.13 -11.34 -4.72
C CYS A 249 -5.99 -10.21 -5.76
N ALA A 250 -6.42 -9.00 -5.43
CA ALA A 250 -6.37 -7.85 -6.34
C ALA A 250 -4.96 -7.27 -6.44
N ASP A 251 -4.17 -7.37 -5.37
CA ASP A 251 -2.84 -6.77 -5.30
C ASP A 251 -1.83 -7.48 -6.22
N ILE A 252 -2.02 -8.78 -6.48
CA ILE A 252 -1.28 -9.53 -7.51
C ILE A 252 -1.41 -8.83 -8.88
N PHE A 253 -2.62 -8.50 -9.30
CA PHE A 253 -2.86 -7.86 -10.60
C PHE A 253 -2.36 -6.42 -10.63
N LEU A 254 -2.47 -5.70 -9.50
CA LEU A 254 -1.98 -4.32 -9.37
C LEU A 254 -0.47 -4.24 -9.59
N ASP A 255 0.31 -5.09 -8.92
CA ASP A 255 1.76 -5.09 -9.04
C ASP A 255 2.21 -5.67 -10.38
N ALA A 256 1.51 -6.67 -10.92
CA ALA A 256 1.75 -7.19 -12.27
C ALA A 256 1.53 -6.12 -13.36
N ALA A 257 0.45 -5.34 -13.29
CA ALA A 257 0.17 -4.26 -14.25
C ALA A 257 1.27 -3.19 -14.21
N LYS A 258 1.71 -2.80 -13.01
CA LYS A 258 2.81 -1.84 -12.84
C LYS A 258 4.14 -2.39 -13.37
N ALA A 259 4.45 -3.67 -13.11
CA ALA A 259 5.64 -4.32 -13.65
C ALA A 259 5.62 -4.34 -15.20
N ALA A 260 4.50 -4.72 -15.81
CA ALA A 260 4.30 -4.70 -17.26
C ALA A 260 4.46 -3.28 -17.85
N LYS A 261 3.92 -2.26 -17.16
CA LYS A 261 4.10 -0.85 -17.54
C LYS A 261 5.57 -0.44 -17.56
N TYR A 262 6.35 -0.82 -16.54
CA TYR A 262 7.77 -0.49 -16.47
C TYR A 262 8.62 -1.24 -17.50
N ALA A 263 8.16 -2.41 -17.95
CA ALA A 263 8.74 -3.16 -19.06
C ALA A 263 8.34 -2.63 -20.45
N ASN A 264 7.52 -1.57 -20.54
CA ASN A 264 6.94 -1.02 -21.78
C ASN A 264 6.04 -2.00 -22.55
N TYR A 265 5.42 -2.96 -21.86
CA TYR A 265 4.42 -3.87 -22.46
C TYR A 265 3.01 -3.30 -22.29
N GLN A 266 2.69 -2.28 -23.07
CA GLN A 266 1.47 -1.48 -22.90
C GLN A 266 0.18 -2.32 -23.04
N ARG A 267 0.07 -3.16 -24.08
CA ARG A 267 -1.11 -4.04 -24.27
C ARG A 267 -1.35 -4.96 -23.07
N LEU A 268 -0.28 -5.60 -22.58
CA LEU A 268 -0.36 -6.48 -21.41
C LEU A 268 -0.72 -5.70 -20.15
N CYS A 269 -0.11 -4.53 -19.95
CA CYS A 269 -0.43 -3.63 -18.85
C CYS A 269 -1.92 -3.27 -18.85
N ASP A 270 -2.49 -2.89 -19.99
CA ASP A 270 -3.89 -2.47 -20.08
C ASP A 270 -4.85 -3.64 -19.84
N THR A 271 -4.55 -4.83 -20.36
CA THR A 271 -5.33 -6.04 -20.08
C THR A 271 -5.31 -6.41 -18.60
N ILE A 272 -4.13 -6.45 -17.97
CA ILE A 272 -4.00 -6.75 -16.54
C ILE A 272 -4.67 -5.65 -15.70
N PHE A 273 -4.52 -4.38 -16.08
CA PHE A 273 -5.13 -3.26 -15.37
C PHE A 273 -6.67 -3.27 -15.42
N ALA A 274 -7.26 -3.69 -16.54
CA ALA A 274 -8.70 -3.90 -16.65
C ALA A 274 -9.17 -5.02 -15.70
N GLY A 275 -8.49 -6.17 -15.72
CA GLY A 275 -8.77 -7.28 -14.79
C GLY A 275 -8.61 -6.88 -13.32
N PHE A 276 -7.54 -6.16 -13.00
CA PHE A 276 -7.29 -5.55 -11.69
C PHE A 276 -8.46 -4.68 -11.25
N THR A 277 -8.96 -3.79 -12.11
CA THR A 277 -10.02 -2.84 -11.75
C THR A 277 -11.31 -3.56 -11.38
N VAL A 278 -11.69 -4.58 -12.16
CA VAL A 278 -12.87 -5.41 -11.87
C VAL A 278 -12.68 -6.17 -10.55
N LEU A 279 -11.53 -6.85 -10.39
CA LEU A 279 -11.25 -7.64 -9.19
C LEU A 279 -11.16 -6.77 -7.93
N TRP A 280 -10.58 -5.57 -8.04
CA TRP A 280 -10.53 -4.59 -6.96
C TRP A 280 -11.93 -4.16 -6.53
N ILE A 281 -12.80 -3.79 -7.48
CA ILE A 281 -14.17 -3.38 -7.15
C ILE A 281 -14.92 -4.52 -6.45
N VAL A 282 -14.88 -5.74 -7.02
CA VAL A 282 -15.57 -6.91 -6.44
C VAL A 282 -15.05 -7.22 -5.03
N SER A 283 -13.73 -7.35 -4.86
CA SER A 283 -13.15 -7.70 -3.57
C SER A 283 -13.32 -6.60 -2.52
N ARG A 284 -13.06 -5.33 -2.87
CA ARG A 284 -12.93 -4.21 -1.91
C ARG A 284 -14.24 -3.47 -1.64
N LEU A 285 -15.12 -3.39 -2.64
CA LEU A 285 -16.39 -2.64 -2.53
C LEU A 285 -17.61 -3.54 -2.41
N PHE A 286 -17.51 -4.82 -2.76
CA PHE A 286 -18.62 -5.75 -2.62
C PHE A 286 -18.36 -6.78 -1.51
N VAL A 287 -17.43 -7.70 -1.71
CA VAL A 287 -17.17 -8.80 -0.76
C VAL A 287 -16.75 -8.24 0.60
N TYR A 288 -15.77 -7.33 0.65
CA TYR A 288 -15.28 -6.82 1.93
C TYR A 288 -16.36 -6.11 2.78
N PRO A 289 -17.11 -5.11 2.30
CA PRO A 289 -18.11 -4.44 3.14
C PRO A 289 -19.39 -5.26 3.36
N PHE A 290 -19.94 -5.90 2.31
CA PHE A 290 -21.26 -6.53 2.40
C PHE A 290 -21.21 -7.99 2.87
N TYR A 291 -20.05 -8.65 2.80
CA TYR A 291 -19.88 -10.00 3.33
C TYR A 291 -19.09 -9.97 4.64
N ILE A 292 -17.84 -9.47 4.64
CA ILE A 292 -16.96 -9.51 5.83
C ILE A 292 -17.40 -8.51 6.90
N ILE A 293 -17.46 -7.21 6.59
CA ILE A 293 -17.82 -6.19 7.59
C ILE A 293 -19.25 -6.38 8.07
N TRP A 294 -20.19 -6.70 7.17
CA TRP A 294 -21.56 -7.01 7.58
C TRP A 294 -21.60 -8.20 8.55
N SER A 295 -20.84 -9.25 8.27
CA SER A 295 -20.74 -10.40 9.16
C SER A 295 -20.18 -10.02 10.54
N THR A 296 -19.08 -9.26 10.61
CA THR A 296 -18.49 -8.88 11.91
C THR A 296 -19.32 -7.82 12.64
N SER A 297 -19.96 -6.90 11.93
CA SER A 297 -20.68 -5.78 12.55
C SER A 297 -22.13 -6.10 12.90
N ILE A 298 -22.77 -7.05 12.20
CA ILE A 298 -24.19 -7.36 12.36
C ILE A 298 -24.42 -8.81 12.79
N ARG A 299 -23.80 -9.77 12.09
CA ARG A 299 -24.01 -11.20 12.37
C ARG A 299 -23.36 -11.64 13.68
N ALA A 300 -22.12 -11.23 13.93
CA ALA A 300 -21.41 -11.63 15.14
C ALA A 300 -22.07 -11.10 16.44
N PRO A 301 -22.54 -9.85 16.54
CA PRO A 301 -23.32 -9.39 17.71
C PRO A 301 -24.62 -10.15 17.97
N MET A 302 -25.18 -10.84 16.97
CA MET A 302 -26.35 -11.71 17.16
C MET A 302 -25.98 -13.08 17.74
N LEU A 303 -24.72 -13.51 17.57
CA LEU A 303 -24.25 -14.85 17.93
C LEU A 303 -23.37 -14.87 19.18
N LEU A 304 -22.67 -13.77 19.46
CA LEU A 304 -21.64 -13.69 20.49
C LEU A 304 -21.87 -12.48 21.41
N PRO A 305 -21.55 -12.58 22.70
CA PRO A 305 -21.54 -11.42 23.57
C PRO A 305 -20.37 -10.50 23.19
N MET A 306 -20.67 -9.21 23.00
CA MET A 306 -19.70 -8.23 22.51
C MET A 306 -18.86 -7.63 23.63
N PHE A 307 -17.62 -7.26 23.30
CA PHE A 307 -16.64 -6.66 24.21
C PHE A 307 -15.92 -5.46 23.56
N PRO A 308 -15.33 -4.54 24.32
CA PRO A 308 -14.76 -3.29 23.80
C PRO A 308 -13.74 -3.45 22.67
N ALA A 309 -12.78 -4.39 22.78
CA ALA A 309 -11.78 -4.63 21.74
C ALA A 309 -12.40 -5.10 20.41
N TYR A 310 -13.57 -5.75 20.45
CA TYR A 310 -14.33 -6.13 19.26
C TYR A 310 -14.81 -4.91 18.45
N TYR A 311 -15.25 -3.84 19.14
CA TYR A 311 -15.65 -2.60 18.49
C TYR A 311 -14.45 -1.82 17.93
N ILE A 312 -13.30 -1.87 18.59
CA ILE A 312 -12.05 -1.32 18.06
C ILE A 312 -11.66 -2.04 16.77
N PHE A 313 -11.72 -3.38 16.77
CA PHE A 313 -11.46 -4.20 15.58
C PHE A 313 -12.38 -3.82 14.41
N ASN A 314 -13.71 -3.72 14.63
CA ASN A 314 -14.64 -3.30 13.59
C ASN A 314 -14.40 -1.87 13.11
N SER A 315 -14.02 -0.95 14.01
CA SER A 315 -13.67 0.43 13.64
C SER A 315 -12.45 0.48 12.71
N LEU A 316 -11.44 -0.36 12.95
CA LEU A 316 -10.28 -0.50 12.09
C LEU A 316 -10.65 -1.11 10.71
N LEU A 317 -11.59 -2.06 10.66
CA LEU A 317 -12.10 -2.59 9.40
C LEU A 317 -12.80 -1.50 8.57
N CYS A 318 -13.58 -0.65 9.23
CA CYS A 318 -14.23 0.52 8.61
C CYS A 318 -13.23 1.58 8.15
N LEU A 319 -12.16 1.84 8.94
CA LEU A 319 -11.06 2.71 8.52
C LEU A 319 -10.42 2.20 7.22
N LEU A 320 -10.19 0.88 7.13
CA LEU A 320 -9.64 0.25 5.94
C LEU A 320 -10.57 0.41 4.73
N LEU A 321 -11.89 0.25 4.92
CA LEU A 321 -12.88 0.52 3.89
C LEU A 321 -12.82 1.98 3.40
N GLY A 322 -12.69 2.94 4.32
CA GLY A 322 -12.54 4.36 3.96
C GLY A 322 -11.33 4.61 3.06
N LEU A 323 -10.19 3.96 3.34
CA LEU A 323 -9.01 4.02 2.48
C LEU A 323 -9.27 3.36 1.11
N HIS A 324 -9.98 2.23 1.07
CA HIS A 324 -10.37 1.59 -0.19
C HIS A 324 -11.26 2.50 -1.07
N MET A 325 -12.16 3.28 -0.48
CA MET A 325 -12.96 4.26 -1.23
C MET A 325 -12.08 5.33 -1.89
N VAL A 326 -11.08 5.84 -1.16
CA VAL A 326 -10.11 6.82 -1.68
C VAL A 326 -9.32 6.24 -2.86
N TRP A 327 -8.79 5.02 -2.72
CA TRP A 327 -8.04 4.40 -3.82
C TRP A 327 -8.93 4.01 -4.99
N THR A 328 -10.17 3.59 -4.75
CA THR A 328 -11.11 3.29 -5.83
C THR A 328 -11.38 4.54 -6.66
N TRP A 329 -11.57 5.69 -6.02
CA TRP A 329 -11.68 6.96 -6.72
C TRP A 329 -10.44 7.27 -7.58
N LEU A 330 -9.23 7.03 -7.06
CA LEU A 330 -7.98 7.21 -7.82
C LEU A 330 -7.86 6.22 -9.00
N ILE A 331 -8.25 4.96 -8.81
CA ILE A 331 -8.21 3.92 -9.85
C ILE A 331 -9.19 4.28 -10.97
N LEU A 332 -10.42 4.66 -10.63
CA LEU A 332 -11.43 5.09 -11.60
C LEU A 332 -10.97 6.34 -12.36
N GLN A 333 -10.30 7.28 -11.70
CA GLN A 333 -9.72 8.44 -12.37
C GLN A 333 -8.65 8.05 -13.41
N VAL A 334 -7.81 7.07 -13.10
CA VAL A 334 -6.81 6.54 -14.04
C VAL A 334 -7.48 5.79 -15.19
N ALA A 335 -8.48 4.95 -14.90
CA ALA A 335 -9.23 4.21 -15.91
C ALA A 335 -9.97 5.15 -16.88
N TYR A 336 -10.64 6.19 -16.37
CA TYR A 336 -11.31 7.20 -17.18
C TYR A 336 -10.33 7.92 -18.12
N LYS A 337 -9.15 8.31 -17.61
CA LYS A 337 -8.11 8.94 -18.44
C LYS A 337 -7.57 8.00 -19.52
N ALA A 338 -7.38 6.71 -19.21
CA ALA A 338 -6.93 5.72 -20.18
C ALA A 338 -7.95 5.53 -21.31
N ILE A 339 -9.24 5.42 -20.98
CA ILE A 339 -10.33 5.30 -21.96
C ILE A 339 -10.44 6.55 -22.82
N SER A 340 -10.42 7.74 -22.20
CA SER A 340 -10.51 9.02 -22.91
C SER A 340 -9.33 9.23 -23.87
N ALA A 341 -8.11 8.82 -23.50
CA ALA A 341 -6.96 8.87 -24.38
C ALA A 341 -7.08 7.90 -25.57
N GLY A 342 -7.57 6.68 -25.35
CA GLY A 342 -7.82 5.71 -26.42
C GLY A 342 -8.91 6.15 -27.40
N GLN A 343 -9.90 6.92 -26.93
CA GLN A 343 -10.91 7.54 -27.78
C GLN A 343 -10.33 8.64 -28.67
N MET A 344 -9.37 9.43 -28.18
CA MET A 344 -8.67 10.44 -29.00
C MET A 344 -7.75 9.80 -30.05
N GLU A 345 -7.16 8.63 -29.77
CA GLU A 345 -6.33 7.90 -30.74
C GLU A 345 -7.15 7.30 -31.90
N GLY A 346 -8.43 7.01 -31.65
CA GLY A 346 -9.40 6.57 -32.66
C GLY A 346 -9.97 7.68 -33.55
N ASP A 347 -9.88 8.95 -33.12
CA ASP A 347 -10.55 10.09 -33.78
C ASP A 347 -9.59 11.13 -34.40
N ILE A 348 -8.26 10.92 -34.30
CA ILE A 348 -7.29 11.92 -34.80
C ILE A 348 -6.06 11.26 -35.43
N ARG A 349 -6.23 10.79 -36.65
CA ARG A 349 -5.11 10.56 -37.58
C ARG A 349 -4.65 11.89 -38.18
N SER A 350 -4.25 12.87 -37.35
CA SER A 350 -3.56 14.11 -37.76
C SER A 350 -3.15 15.00 -36.59
N SER A 351 -2.07 14.65 -35.88
CA SER A 351 -0.97 15.57 -35.51
C SER A 351 -0.09 14.88 -34.46
N SER A 352 1.18 14.70 -34.81
CA SER A 352 2.16 14.07 -33.94
C SER A 352 2.56 14.97 -32.78
N SER A 353 3.02 14.31 -31.72
CA SER A 353 4.04 14.78 -30.77
C SER A 353 3.70 16.03 -29.98
N GLU A 354 3.14 15.85 -28.77
CA GLU A 354 3.57 16.49 -27.50
C GLU A 354 2.57 16.20 -26.38
N ILE A 355 2.65 15.04 -25.72
CA ILE A 355 2.03 14.85 -24.39
C ILE A 355 3.02 14.12 -23.48
N SER A 356 4.01 14.89 -23.04
CA SER A 356 4.77 14.60 -21.84
C SER A 356 4.50 15.71 -20.82
N ASP A 357 4.01 15.31 -19.64
CA ASP A 357 3.86 16.13 -18.43
C ASP A 357 2.86 17.31 -18.48
N SER A 358 1.56 17.02 -18.39
CA SER A 358 0.63 17.92 -17.69
C SER A 358 -0.60 17.19 -17.16
N SER A 359 -0.73 17.13 -15.84
CA SER A 359 -2.02 16.83 -15.19
C SER A 359 -2.28 17.93 -14.18
N HIS A 360 -3.33 18.72 -14.45
CA HIS A 360 -3.90 19.88 -13.73
C HIS A 360 -3.42 21.27 -14.17
N GLN A 361 -4.06 21.80 -15.22
CA GLN A 361 -4.47 23.20 -15.23
C GLN A 361 -5.99 23.26 -15.03
N SER A 362 -6.40 23.93 -13.96
CA SER A 362 -7.78 24.32 -13.69
C SER A 362 -8.17 25.48 -14.60
N ASN A 363 -9.33 25.36 -15.24
CA ASN A 363 -9.98 26.40 -16.02
C ASN A 363 -10.05 27.72 -15.24
N HIS A 364 -9.45 28.78 -15.77
CA HIS A 364 -9.90 30.14 -15.55
C HIS A 364 -9.95 30.84 -16.91
N SER A 365 -11.16 31.01 -17.40
CA SER A 365 -11.49 31.79 -18.58
C SER A 365 -11.29 33.28 -18.27
N THR A 366 -10.52 33.96 -19.12
CA THR A 366 -10.53 35.42 -19.26
C THR A 366 -10.53 35.73 -20.76
N PRO A 367 -11.39 36.63 -21.27
CA PRO A 367 -11.65 36.74 -22.70
C PRO A 367 -10.54 37.50 -23.44
N ASN A 368 -10.21 37.00 -24.63
CA ASN A 368 -9.24 37.58 -25.56
C ASN A 368 -9.70 38.96 -26.06
N ARG A 369 -8.78 39.95 -25.98
CA ARG A 369 -8.87 41.25 -26.62
C ARG A 369 -8.44 41.10 -28.08
N VAL A 370 -9.39 41.25 -29.01
CA VAL A 370 -9.15 41.24 -30.46
C VAL A 370 -8.44 42.53 -30.87
N ASN A 371 -7.26 42.41 -31.49
CA ASN A 371 -6.56 43.51 -32.15
C ASN A 371 -6.92 43.47 -33.65
N ASN A 372 -7.75 44.41 -34.10
CA ASN A 372 -7.91 44.72 -35.53
C ASN A 372 -6.66 45.45 -36.04
N LYS A 373 -5.94 44.85 -36.99
CA LYS A 373 -5.02 45.58 -37.87
C LYS A 373 -5.79 46.08 -39.08
N LYS A 374 -5.75 47.39 -39.30
CA LYS A 374 -6.19 48.08 -40.51
C LYS A 374 -5.23 47.77 -41.66
N GLU A 375 -5.80 47.44 -42.81
CA GLU A 375 -5.17 47.64 -44.11
C GLU A 375 -5.33 49.11 -44.52
N THR A 376 -4.22 49.72 -44.93
CA THR A 376 -4.13 50.84 -45.87
C THR A 376 -2.84 50.67 -46.64
#